data_AF-M6HSE0-F1
#
_entry.id   AF-M6HSE0-F1
#
_cell.length_a   1.000
_cell.length_b   1.000
_cell.length_c   1.000
_cell.angle_alpha   90.00
_cell.angle_beta   90.00
_cell.angle_gamma   90.00
#
_symmetry.space_group_name_H-M   'P 1'
#
loop_
_entity.id
_entity.type
_entity.pdbx_description
1 polymer ?
#
loop_
_entity_poly.entity_id
_entity_poly.type
_entity_poly.pdbx_seq_one_letter_code
_entity_poly.pdbx_strand_id
1 'polypeptide(L)'
;MASSGTQSIEIFETLFCGSRNHTKTYEDLIGLEVSGAMKNPIAIACGIASGIPECGSNFEGELISLGYSEIITLLKALEIPIQPVQEYGLADLIASCTSRYSRNKAYGHRFVHKLISGEDRPNLIERIELFFNPAEFIQKEVSQSESHVEGAFALASIISLAEEKKWKFHFMIHSFKYLLEEFLQRNSFVSYLSPRRMKFIIFPKSLQNVPVWEWLREKNFKKP
;
A
#
# COMPACT_ATOMS: atom_id res chain seq x y z
N MET A 1 5.18 -0.87 -20.71
CA MET A 1 4.17 -1.83 -21.19
C MET A 1 4.78 -3.21 -21.13
N ALA A 2 3.95 -4.22 -20.99
CA ALA A 2 4.34 -5.58 -20.67
C ALA A 2 3.79 -6.50 -21.78
N SER A 3 4.65 -7.21 -22.52
CA SER A 3 4.23 -8.14 -23.58
C SER A 3 5.21 -9.31 -23.70
N SER A 4 4.70 -10.52 -23.87
CA SER A 4 5.50 -11.75 -24.08
C SER A 4 5.75 -12.09 -25.56
N GLY A 5 5.09 -11.41 -26.50
CA GLY A 5 5.23 -11.66 -27.94
C GLY A 5 6.12 -10.62 -28.64
N THR A 6 7.10 -11.09 -29.43
CA THR A 6 8.05 -10.24 -30.18
C THR A 6 7.34 -9.27 -31.14
N GLN A 7 6.31 -9.75 -31.83
CA GLN A 7 5.52 -8.92 -32.76
C GLN A 7 4.69 -7.86 -32.03
N SER A 8 4.17 -8.20 -30.85
CA SER A 8 3.43 -7.25 -30.00
C SER A 8 4.36 -6.18 -29.45
N ILE A 9 5.58 -6.55 -29.05
CA ILE A 9 6.61 -5.61 -28.59
C ILE A 9 6.93 -4.57 -29.67
N GLU A 10 7.20 -5.00 -30.92
CA GLU A 10 7.47 -4.07 -32.03
C GLU A 10 6.31 -3.10 -32.28
N ILE A 11 5.06 -3.60 -32.23
CA ILE A 11 3.87 -2.78 -32.39
C ILE A 11 3.79 -1.74 -31.25
N PHE A 12 3.98 -2.17 -30.00
CA PHE A 12 3.89 -1.29 -28.84
C PHE A 12 5.02 -0.26 -28.80
N GLU A 13 6.25 -0.64 -29.14
CA GLU A 13 7.37 0.30 -29.25
C GLU A 13 7.11 1.32 -30.34
N THR A 14 6.61 0.89 -31.51
CA THR A 14 6.26 1.80 -32.61
C THR A 14 5.16 2.79 -32.22
N LEU A 15 4.14 2.35 -31.49
CA LEU A 15 2.99 3.18 -31.13
C LEU A 15 3.26 4.15 -29.97
N PHE A 16 4.10 3.77 -29.01
CA PHE A 16 4.25 4.50 -27.75
C PHE A 16 5.64 5.11 -27.53
N CYS A 17 6.67 4.67 -28.25
CA CYS A 17 7.97 5.32 -28.20
C CYS A 17 7.96 6.59 -29.07
N GLY A 18 8.38 7.71 -28.49
CA GLY A 18 8.39 8.99 -29.18
C GLY A 18 9.23 10.02 -28.44
N SER A 19 9.23 11.26 -28.91
CA SER A 19 10.08 12.33 -28.35
C SER A 19 9.82 12.67 -26.86
N ARG A 20 8.67 12.23 -26.30
CA ARG A 20 8.29 12.46 -24.90
C ARG A 20 8.13 11.18 -24.09
N ASN A 21 8.15 10.01 -24.73
CA ASN A 21 7.85 8.73 -24.10
C ASN A 21 8.93 7.72 -24.47
N HIS A 22 9.57 7.15 -23.45
CA HIS A 22 10.55 6.08 -23.62
C HIS A 22 9.95 4.76 -23.16
N THR A 23 10.03 3.74 -24.02
CA THR A 23 9.59 2.38 -23.71
C THR A 23 10.80 1.49 -23.48
N LYS A 24 10.66 0.54 -22.55
CA LYS A 24 11.61 -0.55 -22.34
C LYS A 24 10.84 -1.85 -22.22
N THR A 25 11.44 -2.89 -22.75
CA THR A 25 10.84 -4.22 -22.86
C THR A 25 11.50 -5.16 -21.86
N TYR A 26 10.68 -5.99 -21.22
CA TYR A 26 11.11 -7.03 -20.29
C TYR A 26 10.46 -8.35 -20.69
N GLU A 27 11.23 -9.43 -20.64
CA GLU A 27 10.75 -10.79 -20.95
C GLU A 27 9.90 -11.36 -19.80
N ASP A 28 10.27 -11.09 -18.56
CA ASP A 28 9.51 -11.47 -17.37
C ASP A 28 8.76 -10.27 -16.79
N LEU A 29 7.43 -10.35 -16.87
CA LEU A 29 6.50 -9.28 -16.52
C LEU A 29 5.85 -9.52 -15.17
N ILE A 30 5.98 -10.73 -14.60
CA ILE A 30 5.29 -11.14 -13.38
C ILE A 30 5.65 -10.18 -12.24
N GLY A 31 6.92 -9.77 -12.16
CA GLY A 31 7.36 -8.78 -11.18
C GLY A 31 6.63 -7.43 -11.29
N LEU A 32 6.43 -6.94 -12.52
CA LEU A 32 5.71 -5.68 -12.76
C LEU A 32 4.21 -5.83 -12.50
N GLU A 33 3.60 -6.98 -12.79
CA GLU A 33 2.20 -7.26 -12.48
C GLU A 33 1.96 -7.28 -10.96
N VAL A 34 2.82 -7.98 -10.21
CA VAL A 34 2.77 -8.00 -8.74
C VAL A 34 2.96 -6.60 -8.18
N SER A 35 3.97 -5.86 -8.64
CA SER A 35 4.19 -4.47 -8.22
C SER A 35 3.00 -3.57 -8.55
N GLY A 36 2.39 -3.74 -9.72
CA GLY A 36 1.23 -2.98 -10.18
C GLY A 36 -0.03 -3.24 -9.36
N ALA A 37 -0.22 -4.48 -8.90
CA ALA A 37 -1.30 -4.82 -7.98
C ALA A 37 -1.07 -4.24 -6.57
N MET A 38 0.17 -4.36 -6.06
CA MET A 38 0.56 -3.95 -4.71
C MET A 38 0.59 -2.43 -4.50
N LYS A 39 0.90 -1.65 -5.54
CA LYS A 39 1.00 -0.18 -5.41
C LYS A 39 -0.33 0.46 -4.98
N ASN A 40 -1.46 -0.14 -5.38
CA ASN A 40 -2.77 0.47 -5.20
C ASN A 40 -3.22 0.43 -3.73
N PRO A 41 -3.14 -0.70 -3.00
CA PRO A 41 -3.31 -0.70 -1.55
C PRO A 41 -2.37 0.27 -0.83
N ILE A 42 -1.09 0.35 -1.21
CA ILE A 42 -0.13 1.29 -0.61
C ILE A 42 -0.58 2.75 -0.84
N ALA A 43 -1.09 3.06 -2.04
CA ALA A 43 -1.62 4.38 -2.35
C ALA A 43 -2.88 4.72 -1.53
N ILE A 44 -3.76 3.74 -1.25
CA ILE A 44 -4.90 3.94 -0.32
C ILE A 44 -4.38 4.27 1.08
N ALA A 45 -3.38 3.53 1.60
CA ALA A 45 -2.79 3.83 2.91
C ALA A 45 -2.18 5.24 2.98
N CYS A 46 -1.45 5.65 1.93
CA CYS A 46 -0.94 7.02 1.81
C CYS A 46 -2.07 8.05 1.75
N GLY A 47 -3.18 7.72 1.08
CA GLY A 47 -4.39 8.53 1.06
C GLY A 47 -4.98 8.72 2.46
N ILE A 48 -5.16 7.63 3.21
CA ILE A 48 -5.64 7.66 4.59
C ILE A 48 -4.70 8.52 5.45
N ALA A 49 -3.39 8.31 5.38
CA ALA A 49 -2.43 9.13 6.09
C ALA A 49 -2.57 10.63 5.74
N SER A 50 -2.68 10.96 4.46
CA SER A 50 -2.81 12.37 4.02
C SER A 50 -4.09 13.07 4.50
N GLY A 51 -5.13 12.33 4.88
CA GLY A 51 -6.37 12.89 5.40
C GLY A 51 -6.40 13.03 6.93
N ILE A 52 -5.39 12.50 7.64
CA ILE A 52 -5.23 12.65 9.09
C ILE A 52 -4.40 13.91 9.36
N PRO A 53 -4.92 14.93 10.07
CA PRO A 53 -4.24 16.22 10.24
C PRO A 53 -2.82 16.13 10.85
N GLU A 54 -2.57 15.14 11.70
CA GLU A 54 -1.28 14.93 12.37
C GLU A 54 -0.25 14.16 11.53
N CYS A 55 -0.69 13.51 10.45
CA CYS A 55 0.17 12.78 9.55
C CYS A 55 0.76 13.73 8.50
N GLY A 56 2.08 13.89 8.50
CA GLY A 56 2.80 14.71 7.53
C GLY A 56 3.36 13.91 6.35
N SER A 57 3.91 14.63 5.37
CA SER A 57 4.55 14.05 4.18
C SER A 57 5.71 13.08 4.49
N ASN A 58 6.40 13.26 5.62
CA ASN A 58 7.44 12.32 6.07
C ASN A 58 6.85 10.93 6.36
N PHE A 59 5.67 10.89 6.96
CA PHE A 59 4.99 9.64 7.26
C PHE A 59 4.45 8.99 5.98
N GLU A 60 3.94 9.75 5.01
CA GLU A 60 3.64 9.22 3.67
C GLU A 60 4.88 8.61 2.99
N GLY A 61 6.04 9.28 3.09
CA GLY A 61 7.30 8.76 2.56
C GLY A 61 7.74 7.44 3.22
N GLU A 62 7.54 7.33 4.53
CA GLU A 62 7.77 6.09 5.27
C GLU A 62 6.83 4.97 4.80
N LEU A 63 5.53 5.26 4.59
CA LEU A 63 4.57 4.29 4.05
C LEU A 63 4.99 3.79 2.67
N ILE A 64 5.45 4.68 1.78
CA ILE A 64 5.97 4.31 0.46
C ILE A 64 7.19 3.40 0.59
N SER A 65 8.14 3.75 1.47
CA SER A 65 9.37 2.97 1.68
C SER A 65 9.08 1.56 2.19
N LEU A 66 8.20 1.45 3.19
CA LEU A 66 7.79 0.18 3.76
C LEU A 66 7.00 -0.67 2.75
N GLY A 67 6.05 -0.08 2.03
CA GLY A 67 5.29 -0.77 0.99
C GLY A 67 6.18 -1.28 -0.14
N TYR A 68 7.17 -0.49 -0.57
CA TYR A 68 8.17 -0.94 -1.54
C TYR A 68 9.00 -2.12 -1.03
N SER A 69 9.44 -2.08 0.24
CA SER A 69 10.17 -3.18 0.86
C SER A 69 9.36 -4.49 0.87
N GLU A 70 8.04 -4.41 1.06
CA GLU A 70 7.16 -5.58 1.00
C GLU A 70 7.01 -6.15 -0.40
N ILE A 71 6.87 -5.29 -1.42
CA ILE A 71 6.88 -5.73 -2.83
C ILE A 71 8.15 -6.52 -3.10
N ILE A 72 9.32 -5.96 -2.75
CA ILE A 72 10.60 -6.63 -2.95
C ILE A 72 10.71 -7.94 -2.16
N THR A 73 10.19 -7.97 -0.93
CA THR A 73 10.20 -9.17 -0.08
C THR A 73 9.32 -10.28 -0.68
N LEU A 74 8.14 -9.94 -1.17
CA LEU A 74 7.23 -10.86 -1.86
C LEU A 74 7.88 -11.45 -3.11
N LEU A 75 8.44 -10.61 -3.98
CA LEU A 75 9.06 -11.07 -5.21
C LEU A 75 10.23 -12.02 -4.94
N LYS A 76 11.06 -11.71 -3.94
CA LYS A 76 12.13 -12.62 -3.49
C LYS A 76 11.58 -13.95 -2.96
N ALA A 77 10.50 -13.93 -2.19
CA ALA A 77 9.88 -15.15 -1.68
C ALA A 77 9.25 -16.02 -2.77
N LEU A 78 8.87 -15.40 -3.89
CA LEU A 78 8.35 -16.05 -5.09
C LEU A 78 9.43 -16.40 -6.12
N GLU A 79 10.71 -16.12 -5.83
CA GLU A 79 11.84 -16.31 -6.75
C GLU A 79 11.69 -15.53 -8.08
N ILE A 80 10.94 -14.43 -8.05
CA ILE A 80 10.70 -13.54 -9.20
C ILE A 80 11.81 -12.47 -9.27
N PRO A 81 12.38 -12.19 -10.46
CA PRO A 81 13.35 -11.11 -10.64
C PRO A 81 12.83 -9.75 -10.19
N ILE A 82 13.61 -9.06 -9.35
CA ILE A 82 13.23 -7.75 -8.80
C ILE A 82 13.65 -6.57 -9.70
N GLN A 83 14.54 -6.81 -10.67
CA GLN A 83 15.13 -5.78 -11.52
C GLN A 83 14.07 -4.90 -12.22
N PRO A 84 13.01 -5.46 -12.84
CA PRO A 84 11.98 -4.64 -13.50
C PRO A 84 11.26 -3.71 -12.52
N VAL A 85 11.05 -4.17 -11.28
CA VAL A 85 10.37 -3.42 -10.22
C VAL A 85 11.27 -2.32 -9.67
N GLN A 86 12.57 -2.57 -9.54
CA GLN A 86 13.54 -1.54 -9.14
C GLN A 86 13.63 -0.40 -10.16
N GLU A 87 13.51 -0.71 -11.45
CA GLU A 87 13.65 0.28 -12.54
C GLU A 87 12.32 1.00 -12.85
N TYR A 88 11.18 0.30 -12.85
CA TYR A 88 9.88 0.86 -13.27
C TYR A 88 8.79 0.79 -12.20
N GLY A 89 8.74 -0.32 -11.44
CA GLY A 89 7.73 -0.50 -10.39
C GLY A 89 7.80 0.58 -9.31
N LEU A 90 9.02 1.01 -8.94
CA LEU A 90 9.24 2.10 -7.98
C LEU A 90 8.66 3.44 -8.46
N ALA A 91 8.87 3.79 -9.74
CA ALA A 91 8.36 5.04 -10.30
C ALA A 91 6.84 5.08 -10.28
N ASP A 92 6.20 3.96 -10.65
CA ASP A 92 4.74 3.84 -10.65
C ASP A 92 4.15 3.86 -9.23
N LEU A 93 4.84 3.23 -8.26
CA LEU A 93 4.49 3.31 -6.85
C LEU A 93 4.53 4.75 -6.33
N ILE A 94 5.63 5.47 -6.58
CA ILE A 94 5.78 6.87 -6.16
C ILE A 94 4.70 7.73 -6.81
N ALA A 95 4.48 7.62 -8.11
CA ALA A 95 3.47 8.38 -8.83
C ALA A 95 2.06 8.12 -8.25
N SER A 96 1.74 6.86 -7.96
CA SER A 96 0.45 6.46 -7.39
C SER A 96 0.25 6.96 -5.95
N CYS A 97 1.31 7.01 -5.14
CA CYS A 97 1.24 7.42 -3.73
C CYS A 97 1.36 8.92 -3.50
N THR A 98 1.90 9.67 -4.46
CA THR A 98 2.13 11.14 -4.32
C THR A 98 1.16 11.97 -5.14
N SER A 99 0.61 11.44 -6.23
CA SER A 99 -0.29 12.18 -7.12
C SER A 99 -1.68 12.36 -6.55
N ARG A 100 -2.22 13.59 -6.65
CA ARG A 100 -3.63 13.91 -6.38
C ARG A 100 -4.61 13.25 -7.38
N TYR A 101 -4.11 12.82 -8.55
CA TYR A 101 -4.91 12.16 -9.58
C TYR A 101 -5.01 10.65 -9.38
N SER A 102 -4.29 10.09 -8.41
CA SER A 102 -4.42 8.68 -8.03
C SER A 102 -5.78 8.44 -7.39
N ARG A 103 -6.63 7.66 -8.07
CA ARG A 103 -7.97 7.27 -7.56
C ARG A 103 -7.86 6.57 -6.19
N ASN A 104 -6.86 5.71 -6.03
CA ASN A 104 -6.57 5.00 -4.78
C ASN A 104 -6.17 5.95 -3.65
N LYS A 105 -5.26 6.90 -3.91
CA LYS A 105 -4.89 7.91 -2.89
C LYS A 105 -6.06 8.81 -2.54
N ALA A 106 -6.75 9.34 -3.56
CA ALA A 106 -7.90 10.22 -3.37
C ALA A 106 -9.03 9.52 -2.61
N TYR A 107 -9.23 8.23 -2.86
CA TYR A 107 -10.15 7.39 -2.10
C TYR A 107 -9.76 7.35 -0.61
N GLY A 108 -8.54 6.94 -0.28
CA GLY A 108 -8.09 6.85 1.11
C GLY A 108 -8.22 8.16 1.88
N HIS A 109 -7.94 9.29 1.21
CA HIS A 109 -8.11 10.63 1.78
C HIS A 109 -9.58 10.94 2.10
N ARG A 110 -10.49 10.72 1.15
CA ARG A 110 -11.93 10.94 1.37
C ARG A 110 -12.49 10.00 2.43
N PHE A 111 -12.05 8.74 2.41
CA PHE A 111 -12.47 7.71 3.36
C PHE A 111 -12.20 8.16 4.79
N VAL A 112 -10.95 8.54 5.11
CA VAL A 112 -10.64 8.99 6.48
C VAL A 112 -11.29 10.32 6.81
N HIS A 113 -11.43 11.24 5.84
CA HIS A 113 -12.08 12.52 6.07
C HIS A 113 -13.54 12.35 6.47
N LYS A 114 -14.31 11.51 5.76
CA LYS A 114 -15.69 11.17 6.10
C LYS A 114 -15.82 10.62 7.52
N LEU A 115 -14.88 9.76 7.91
CA LEU A 115 -14.83 9.18 9.24
C LEU A 115 -14.53 10.26 10.31
N ILE A 116 -13.60 11.19 10.04
CA ILE A 116 -13.22 12.29 10.95
C ILE A 116 -14.33 13.34 11.07
N SER A 117 -14.92 13.78 9.96
CA SER A 117 -15.96 14.83 9.95
C SER A 117 -17.28 14.32 10.52
N GLY A 118 -17.48 13.00 10.51
CA GLY A 118 -18.71 12.38 10.97
C GLY A 118 -19.89 12.55 10.01
N GLU A 119 -19.63 12.96 8.78
CA GLU A 119 -20.62 12.99 7.69
C GLU A 119 -21.17 11.59 7.37
N ASP A 120 -20.32 10.57 7.50
CA ASP A 120 -20.63 9.19 7.15
C ASP A 120 -20.20 8.28 8.33
N ARG A 121 -20.80 8.51 9.50
CA ARG A 121 -20.45 7.75 10.72
C ARG A 121 -20.87 6.30 10.55
N PRO A 122 -19.92 5.34 10.57
CA PRO A 122 -20.31 3.95 10.53
C PRO A 122 -21.13 3.61 11.77
N ASN A 123 -22.21 2.85 11.58
CA ASN A 123 -23.04 2.34 12.66
C ASN A 123 -22.25 1.33 13.53
N LEU A 124 -22.82 0.88 14.65
CA LEU A 124 -22.10 -0.01 15.58
C LEU A 124 -21.56 -1.29 14.89
N ILE A 125 -22.31 -1.88 13.96
CA ILE A 125 -21.90 -3.09 13.24
C ILE A 125 -20.75 -2.77 12.29
N GLU A 126 -20.87 -1.69 11.51
CA GLU A 126 -19.84 -1.23 10.58
C GLU A 126 -18.54 -0.86 11.31
N ARG A 127 -18.63 -0.31 12.52
CA ARG A 127 -17.47 -0.01 13.35
C ARG A 127 -16.77 -1.27 13.87
N ILE A 128 -17.55 -2.30 14.22
CA ILE A 128 -17.02 -3.61 14.59
C ILE A 128 -16.34 -4.24 13.37
N GLU A 129 -17.00 -4.21 12.20
CA GLU A 129 -16.46 -4.73 10.93
C GLU A 129 -15.15 -4.02 10.55
N LEU A 130 -15.11 -2.68 10.59
CA LEU A 130 -13.91 -1.88 10.34
C LEU A 130 -12.77 -2.20 11.31
N PHE A 131 -13.07 -2.53 12.57
CA PHE A 131 -12.06 -2.87 13.58
C PHE A 131 -11.44 -4.26 13.35
N PHE A 132 -12.26 -5.25 13.01
CA PHE A 132 -11.78 -6.63 12.83
C PHE A 132 -11.23 -6.86 11.42
N ASN A 133 -11.93 -6.39 10.39
CA ASN A 133 -11.66 -6.68 8.98
C ASN A 133 -11.64 -5.39 8.14
N PRO A 134 -10.68 -4.47 8.36
CA PRO A 134 -10.63 -3.18 7.66
C PRO A 134 -10.52 -3.31 6.13
N ALA A 135 -9.83 -4.35 5.65
CA ALA A 135 -9.68 -4.59 4.21
C ALA A 135 -11.01 -4.96 3.54
N GLU A 136 -11.79 -5.86 4.17
CA GLU A 136 -13.12 -6.26 3.67
C GLU A 136 -14.10 -5.09 3.73
N PHE A 137 -14.04 -4.28 4.79
CA PHE A 137 -14.86 -3.08 4.92
C PHE A 137 -14.62 -2.10 3.77
N ILE A 138 -13.34 -1.78 3.48
CA ILE A 138 -12.95 -0.90 2.37
C ILE A 138 -13.43 -1.50 1.03
N GLN A 139 -13.28 -2.80 0.83
CA GLN A 139 -13.75 -3.47 -0.38
C GLN A 139 -15.27 -3.34 -0.57
N LYS A 140 -16.04 -3.54 0.50
CA LYS A 140 -17.50 -3.41 0.50
C LYS A 140 -17.95 -1.98 0.21
N GLU A 141 -17.33 -0.99 0.84
CA GLU A 141 -17.65 0.43 0.60
C GLU A 141 -17.32 0.84 -0.85
N VAL A 142 -16.15 0.44 -1.37
CA VAL A 142 -15.79 0.69 -2.78
C VAL A 142 -16.78 0.02 -3.74
N SER A 143 -17.22 -1.21 -3.44
CA SER A 143 -18.18 -1.96 -4.28
C SER A 143 -19.56 -1.30 -4.34
N GLN A 144 -19.91 -0.49 -3.35
CA GLN A 144 -21.16 0.27 -3.30
C GLN A 144 -21.01 1.67 -3.92
N SER A 145 -19.78 2.08 -4.23
CA SER A 145 -19.47 3.36 -4.86
C SER A 145 -19.31 3.21 -6.37
N GLU A 146 -19.57 4.28 -7.14
CA GLU A 146 -19.20 4.32 -8.57
C GLU A 146 -17.68 4.51 -8.80
N SER A 147 -16.87 4.50 -7.74
CA SER A 147 -15.44 4.76 -7.83
C SER A 147 -14.65 3.50 -8.21
N HIS A 148 -13.93 3.55 -9.32
CA HIS A 148 -12.95 2.52 -9.70
C HIS A 148 -11.68 2.64 -8.85
N VAL A 149 -11.64 1.91 -7.74
CA VAL A 149 -10.53 1.84 -6.78
C VAL A 149 -10.02 0.41 -6.73
N GLU A 150 -9.11 0.04 -7.64
CA GLU A 150 -8.66 -1.36 -7.77
C GLU A 150 -7.91 -1.86 -6.52
N GLY A 151 -7.30 -0.95 -5.76
CA GLY A 151 -6.52 -1.29 -4.57
C GLY A 151 -7.34 -1.95 -3.46
N ALA A 152 -8.63 -1.66 -3.37
CA ALA A 152 -9.51 -2.24 -2.37
C ALA A 152 -9.68 -3.76 -2.56
N PHE A 153 -9.73 -4.21 -3.82
CA PHE A 153 -9.86 -5.63 -4.18
C PHE A 153 -8.53 -6.37 -4.11
N ALA A 154 -7.44 -5.69 -4.50
CA ALA A 154 -6.09 -6.25 -4.42
C ALA A 154 -5.70 -6.56 -2.97
N LEU A 155 -6.03 -5.67 -2.02
CA LEU A 155 -5.65 -5.81 -0.62
C LEU A 155 -6.16 -7.11 0.01
N ALA A 156 -7.45 -7.42 -0.12
CA ALA A 156 -8.04 -8.64 0.43
C ALA A 156 -7.40 -9.91 -0.16
N SER A 157 -7.15 -9.90 -1.48
CA SER A 157 -6.55 -11.02 -2.20
C SER A 157 -5.11 -11.28 -1.74
N ILE A 158 -4.33 -10.20 -1.55
CA ILE A 158 -2.95 -10.28 -1.10
C ILE A 158 -2.87 -10.77 0.35
N ILE A 159 -3.74 -10.29 1.23
CA ILE A 159 -3.79 -10.74 2.63
C ILE A 159 -4.12 -12.23 2.69
N SER A 160 -5.16 -12.67 1.98
CA SER A 160 -5.56 -14.08 1.93
C SER A 160 -4.42 -14.98 1.41
N LEU A 161 -3.75 -14.57 0.33
CA LEU A 161 -2.59 -15.29 -0.20
C LEU A 161 -1.43 -15.32 0.80
N ALA A 162 -1.17 -14.23 1.50
CA ALA A 162 -0.12 -14.15 2.50
C ALA A 162 -0.35 -15.12 3.66
N GLU A 163 -1.59 -15.21 4.13
CA GLU A 163 -2.00 -16.14 5.19
C GLU A 163 -1.84 -17.60 4.74
N GLU A 164 -2.30 -17.93 3.52
CA GLU A 164 -2.14 -19.26 2.92
C GLU A 164 -0.67 -19.68 2.84
N LYS A 165 0.19 -18.77 2.35
CA LYS A 165 1.62 -19.03 2.18
C LYS A 165 2.45 -18.81 3.45
N LYS A 166 1.82 -18.40 4.55
CA LYS A 166 2.48 -18.03 5.83
C LYS A 166 3.57 -16.95 5.66
N TRP A 167 3.37 -16.04 4.71
CA TRP A 167 4.24 -14.88 4.52
C TRP A 167 3.97 -13.83 5.60
N LYS A 168 5.05 -13.23 6.12
CA LYS A 168 4.95 -12.17 7.12
C LYS A 168 5.05 -10.79 6.47
N PHE A 169 3.93 -10.26 6.00
CA PHE A 169 3.81 -8.85 5.64
C PHE A 169 3.65 -8.02 6.91
N HIS A 170 4.60 -7.14 7.17
CA HIS A 170 4.64 -6.29 8.37
C HIS A 170 3.97 -4.93 8.15
N PHE A 171 3.83 -4.48 6.90
CA PHE A 171 3.35 -3.16 6.51
C PHE A 171 1.92 -3.18 6.00
N MET A 172 1.54 -3.93 4.96
CA MET A 172 0.16 -3.87 4.42
C MET A 172 -0.90 -4.25 5.46
N ILE A 173 -0.62 -5.25 6.29
CA ILE A 173 -1.57 -5.73 7.31
C ILE A 173 -1.62 -4.77 8.50
N HIS A 174 -0.46 -4.33 9.01
CA HIS A 174 -0.42 -3.53 10.23
C HIS A 174 -0.63 -2.04 9.99
N SER A 175 -0.25 -1.48 8.84
CA SER A 175 -0.36 -0.03 8.62
C SER A 175 -1.81 0.39 8.42
N PHE A 176 -2.59 -0.39 7.67
CA PHE A 176 -4.03 -0.15 7.54
C PHE A 176 -4.73 -0.28 8.88
N LYS A 177 -4.44 -1.36 9.61
CA LYS A 177 -5.00 -1.59 10.94
C LYS A 177 -4.59 -0.49 11.92
N TYR A 178 -3.32 -0.09 11.93
CA TYR A 178 -2.79 0.98 12.78
C TYR A 178 -3.39 2.35 12.45
N LEU A 179 -3.45 2.72 11.17
CA LEU A 179 -4.02 4.01 10.73
C LEU A 179 -5.50 4.11 11.12
N LEU A 180 -6.23 3.00 11.01
CA LEU A 180 -7.63 2.95 11.38
C LEU A 180 -7.82 2.81 12.90
N GLU A 181 -6.94 2.11 13.61
CA GLU A 181 -6.97 2.01 15.08
C GLU A 181 -6.65 3.33 15.77
N GLU A 182 -5.62 4.06 15.33
CA GLU A 182 -5.31 5.41 15.84
C GLU A 182 -6.49 6.36 15.64
N PHE A 183 -7.17 6.26 14.50
CA PHE A 183 -8.41 6.98 14.24
C PHE A 183 -9.56 6.53 15.15
N LEU A 184 -9.80 5.23 15.29
CA LEU A 184 -10.92 4.66 16.07
C LEU A 184 -10.75 4.88 17.58
N GLN A 185 -9.52 4.91 18.10
CA GLN A 185 -9.23 5.22 19.50
C GLN A 185 -9.58 6.67 19.86
N ARG A 186 -9.46 7.60 18.91
CA ARG A 186 -9.77 9.03 19.11
C ARG A 186 -11.26 9.35 19.10
N ASN A 187 -12.10 8.51 18.46
CA ASN A 187 -13.53 8.78 18.24
C ASN A 187 -14.53 7.89 19.04
N SER A 188 -14.08 7.24 20.13
CA SER A 188 -14.86 6.62 21.24
C SER A 188 -15.64 5.30 20.97
N PHE A 189 -15.57 4.36 21.93
CA PHE A 189 -15.94 2.91 22.02
C PHE A 189 -14.73 1.97 22.03
N VAL A 190 -13.75 2.16 21.15
CA VAL A 190 -12.49 1.39 21.17
C VAL A 190 -11.64 1.72 22.41
N SER A 191 -11.77 2.94 22.94
CA SER A 191 -11.20 3.32 24.25
C SER A 191 -11.74 2.49 25.43
N TYR A 192 -12.92 1.89 25.30
CA TYR A 192 -13.51 0.98 26.30
C TYR A 192 -13.09 -0.49 26.11
N LEU A 193 -12.81 -0.90 24.88
CA LEU A 193 -12.40 -2.28 24.55
C LEU A 193 -10.87 -2.48 24.56
N SER A 194 -10.09 -1.40 24.50
CA SER A 194 -8.63 -1.42 24.63
C SER A 194 -8.20 -0.67 25.90
N PRO A 195 -7.83 -1.37 27.00
CA PRO A 195 -7.46 -0.72 28.26
C PRO A 195 -6.12 0.01 28.24
N ARG A 196 -5.43 0.08 27.10
CA ARG A 196 -4.11 0.72 27.00
C ARG A 196 -4.23 1.97 26.16
N ARG A 197 -4.15 3.14 26.82
CA ARG A 197 -3.61 4.35 26.22
C ARG A 197 -2.26 3.99 25.59
N MET A 198 -2.23 3.67 24.31
CA MET A 198 -0.98 3.64 23.58
C MET A 198 -0.59 5.10 23.39
N LYS A 199 0.38 5.53 24.21
CA LYS A 199 1.26 6.64 23.84
C LYS A 199 1.67 6.36 22.40
N PHE A 200 1.49 7.34 21.52
CA PHE A 200 2.04 7.39 20.16
C PHE A 200 3.01 6.25 19.92
N ILE A 201 2.71 5.32 19.00
CA ILE A 201 3.76 4.48 18.44
C ILE A 201 4.64 5.42 17.60
N ILE A 202 5.46 6.19 18.31
CA ILE A 202 6.89 6.05 18.25
C ILE A 202 7.16 4.57 17.93
N PHE A 203 7.43 4.24 16.66
CA PHE A 203 8.05 2.96 16.27
C PHE A 203 8.98 2.54 17.42
N PRO A 204 9.03 1.25 17.84
CA PRO A 204 9.90 0.86 18.94
C PRO A 204 11.29 1.46 18.71
N LYS A 205 11.97 2.00 19.73
CA LYS A 205 13.26 2.72 19.54
C LYS A 205 14.29 1.94 18.71
N SER A 206 14.11 0.62 18.57
CA SER A 206 14.82 -0.29 17.67
C SER A 206 14.50 -0.16 16.16
N LEU A 207 13.53 0.68 15.76
CA LEU A 207 13.11 0.92 14.37
C LEU A 207 13.19 2.41 14.00
N GLN A 208 13.22 3.32 14.98
CA GLN A 208 13.31 4.76 14.73
C GLN A 208 14.71 5.30 14.47
N ASN A 209 15.74 4.57 14.94
CA ASN A 209 17.13 4.99 14.85
C ASN A 209 18.01 3.95 14.17
N VAL A 210 17.40 2.96 13.54
CA VAL A 210 18.11 1.93 12.80
C VAL A 210 18.00 2.35 11.34
N PRO A 211 19.06 2.93 10.74
CA PRO A 211 19.06 3.22 9.32
C PRO A 211 18.65 1.94 8.59
N VAL A 212 17.86 2.04 7.52
CA VAL A 212 17.42 0.89 6.68
C VAL A 212 18.57 -0.13 6.45
N TRP A 213 19.82 0.33 6.41
CA TRP A 213 21.05 -0.44 6.34
C TRP A 213 21.37 -1.42 7.48
N GLU A 214 20.88 -1.20 8.69
CA GLU A 214 21.07 -2.13 9.82
C GLU A 214 20.05 -3.27 9.77
N TRP A 215 18.79 -2.99 9.40
CA TRP A 215 17.78 -4.02 9.11
C TRP A 215 18.18 -4.93 7.93
N LEU A 216 18.80 -4.35 6.88
CA LEU A 216 19.34 -5.11 5.74
C LEU A 216 20.54 -5.99 6.12
N ARG A 217 21.34 -5.57 7.11
CA ARG A 217 22.50 -6.33 7.64
C ARG A 217 22.06 -7.59 8.39
N GLU A 218 21.01 -7.51 9.19
CA GLU A 218 20.42 -8.66 9.88
C GLU A 218 19.87 -9.73 8.92
N LYS A 219 19.59 -9.36 7.67
CA LYS A 219 19.15 -10.24 6.59
C LYS A 219 20.28 -10.67 5.64
N ASN A 220 21.55 -10.50 6.03
CA ASN A 220 22.75 -10.90 5.27
C ASN A 220 22.89 -10.28 3.87
N PHE A 221 22.26 -9.13 3.59
CA PHE A 221 22.54 -8.38 2.36
C PHE A 221 23.86 -7.62 2.51
N LYS A 222 24.88 -7.97 1.72
CA LYS A 222 26.15 -7.22 1.65
C LYS A 222 25.97 -5.95 0.80
N LYS A 223 26.59 -4.85 1.24
CA LYS A 223 26.68 -3.60 0.47
C LYS A 223 27.40 -3.87 -0.88
N PRO A 224 27.03 -3.20 -1.98
CA PRO A 224 27.87 -3.14 -3.17
C PRO A 224 29.23 -2.49 -2.86
#